data_AF-A0A7X7YBF5-F1
#
_entry.id   AF-A0A7X7YBF5-F1
#
_cell.length_a   1.000
_cell.length_b   1.000
_cell.length_c   1.000
_cell.angle_alpha   90.00
_cell.angle_beta   90.00
_cell.angle_gamma   90.00
#
_symmetry.space_group_name_H-M   'P 1'
#
loop_
_entity.id
_entity.type
_entity.pdbx_description
1 polymer ?
#
loop_
_entity_poly.entity_id
_entity_poly.type
_entity_poly.pdbx_seq_one_letter_code
_entity_poly.pdbx_strand_id
1 'polypeptide(L)' 'MNIVIIILVIAVLCWNAIYTASYGIWTFKEKNIKGGIALLLLALASMSIPLYLLWKRM' A
#
# COMPACT_ATOMS: atom_id res chain seq x y z
N MET A 1 13.84 1.36 -17.12
CA MET A 1 13.06 0.14 -16.80
C MET A 1 11.98 -0.01 -17.87
N ASN A 2 11.62 -1.22 -18.31
CA ASN A 2 10.58 -1.38 -19.35
C ASN A 2 9.24 -0.80 -18.85
N ILE A 3 8.53 -0.04 -19.68
CA ILE A 3 7.25 0.60 -19.32
C ILE A 3 6.21 -0.42 -18.86
N VAL A 4 6.22 -1.63 -19.42
CA VAL A 4 5.36 -2.73 -18.99
C VAL A 4 5.62 -3.12 -17.53
N ILE A 5 6.90 -3.14 -17.12
CA ILE A 5 7.29 -3.45 -15.74
C ILE A 5 6.81 -2.34 -14.79
N ILE A 6 6.94 -1.08 -15.18
CA ILE A 6 6.48 0.06 -14.36
C ILE A 6 4.97 -0.04 -14.12
N ILE A 7 4.19 -0.30 -15.16
CA ILE A 7 2.73 -0.45 -15.07
C ILE A 7 2.36 -1.60 -14.13
N LEU A 8 3.01 -2.76 -14.28
CA LEU A 8 2.77 -3.93 -13.40
C LEU A 8 3.08 -3.62 -11.94
N VAL A 9 4.21 -2.94 -11.67
CA VAL A 9 4.58 -2.55 -10.30
C VAL A 9 3.53 -1.62 -9.71
N ILE A 10 3.09 -0.59 -10.45
CA ILE A 10 2.06 0.34 -9.97
C ILE A 10 0.74 -0.39 -9.71
N ALA A 11 0.32 -1.31 -10.59
CA ALA A 11 -0.90 -2.09 -10.41
C ALA A 11 -0.87 -2.94 -9.13
N VAL A 12 0.25 -3.61 -8.85
CA VAL A 12 0.43 -4.40 -7.63
C VAL A 12 0.45 -3.52 -6.39
N LEU A 13 1.10 -2.35 -6.44
CA LEU A 13 1.13 -1.41 -5.31
C LEU A 13 -0.27 -0.86 -5.00
N CYS A 14 -1.05 -0.50 -6.02
CA CYS A 14 -2.43 -0.06 -5.85
C CYS A 14 -3.30 -1.18 -5.27
N TRP A 15 -3.20 -2.40 -5.79
CA TRP A 15 -3.92 -3.56 -5.26
C TRP A 15 -3.61 -3.79 -3.78
N ASN A 16 -2.33 -3.81 -3.43
CA ASN A 16 -1.86 -3.98 -2.05
C ASN A 16 -2.39 -2.89 -1.13
N ALA A 17 -2.31 -1.62 -1.55
CA ALA A 17 -2.79 -0.48 -0.77
C ALA A 17 -4.31 -0.56 -0.53
N ILE A 18 -5.10 -0.88 -1.55
CA ILE A 18 -6.56 -1.01 -1.46
C ILE A 18 -6.94 -2.14 -0.49
N TYR A 19 -6.33 -3.32 -0.64
CA TYR A 19 -6.63 -4.45 0.23
C TYR A 19 -6.23 -4.18 1.67
N THR A 20 -5.03 -3.65 1.89
CA THR A 20 -4.52 -3.37 3.24
C THR A 20 -5.36 -2.27 3.92
N ALA A 21 -5.73 -1.21 3.19
CA ALA A 21 -6.59 -0.16 3.72
C ALA A 21 -8.01 -0.66 4.04
N SER A 22 -8.59 -1.50 3.16
CA SER A 22 -9.88 -2.14 3.39
C SER A 22 -9.86 -2.99 4.66
N TYR A 23 -8.79 -3.78 4.85
CA TYR A 23 -8.59 -4.57 6.06
C TYR A 23 -8.40 -3.70 7.31
N GLY A 24 -7.68 -2.58 7.19
CA GLY A 24 -7.55 -1.59 8.25
C GLY A 24 -8.90 -1.06 8.70
N ILE A 25 -9.75 -0.65 7.75
CA ILE A 25 -11.12 -0.17 8.02
C ILE A 25 -11.97 -1.26 8.67
N TRP A 26 -11.89 -2.50 8.19
CA TRP A 26 -12.59 -3.63 8.80
C TRP A 26 -12.13 -3.86 10.25
N THR A 27 -10.82 -3.77 10.51
CA THR A 27 -10.23 -3.93 11.85
C THR A 27 -10.68 -2.84 12.83
N PHE A 28 -10.88 -1.60 12.34
CA PHE A 28 -11.53 -0.54 13.13
C PHE A 28 -12.97 -0.88 13.51
N LYS A 29 -13.74 -1.49 12.59
CA LYS A 29 -15.11 -1.92 12.86
C LYS A 29 -15.16 -3.01 13.92
N GLU A 30 -14.15 -3.88 13.98
CA GLU A 30 -13.99 -4.92 15.00
C GLU A 30 -13.49 -4.38 16.37
N LYS A 31 -13.57 -3.07 16.60
CA LYS A 31 -13.11 -2.37 17.81
C LYS A 31 -11.60 -2.50 18.09
N ASN A 32 -10.81 -3.04 17.16
CA ASN A 32 -9.35 -3.09 17.26
C ASN A 32 -8.71 -1.85 16.63
N ILE A 33 -8.77 -0.74 17.36
CA ILE A 33 -8.30 0.58 16.89
C ILE A 33 -6.79 0.56 16.61
N LYS A 34 -5.99 -0.05 17.48
CA LYS A 34 -4.52 -0.11 17.31
C LYS A 34 -4.13 -0.91 16.07
N GLY A 35 -4.79 -2.05 15.85
CA GLY A 35 -4.58 -2.87 14.65
C GLY A 35 -4.99 -2.14 13.37
N GLY A 36 -6.12 -1.43 13.39
CA GLY A 36 -6.57 -0.61 12.28
C GLY A 36 -5.57 0.50 11.92
N ILE A 37 -5.07 1.24 12.92
CA ILE A 37 -4.02 2.27 12.71
C ILE A 37 -2.76 1.63 12.11
N ALA A 38 -2.30 0.51 12.67
CA ALA A 38 -1.11 -0.18 12.17
C ALA A 38 -1.26 -0.62 10.70
N LEU A 39 -2.44 -1.12 10.32
CA LEU A 39 -2.73 -1.51 8.93
C LEU A 39 -2.79 -0.32 7.98
N LEU A 40 -3.36 0.82 8.40
CA LEU A 40 -3.35 2.03 7.57
C LEU A 40 -1.94 2.60 7.39
N LEU A 41 -1.13 2.60 8.45
CA LEU A 41 0.28 2.98 8.36
C LEU A 41 1.06 2.02 7.46
N LEU A 42 0.79 0.73 7.55
CA LEU A 42 1.39 -0.28 6.67
C LEU A 42 0.99 -0.07 5.21
N ALA A 43 -0.28 0.24 4.93
CA ALA A 43 -0.74 0.57 3.57
C ALA A 43 0.03 1.79 3.01
N LEU A 44 0.19 2.84 3.81
CA LEU A 44 0.96 4.03 3.42
C LEU A 44 2.44 3.71 3.19
N ALA A 45 3.10 3.00 4.11
CA ALA A 45 4.52 2.66 4.00
C ALA A 45 4.80 1.74 2.81
N SER A 46 3.98 0.70 2.64
CA SER A 46 4.11 -0.27 1.55
C SER A 46 3.82 0.29 0.16
N MET A 47 3.13 1.44 0.06
CA MET A 47 2.94 2.16 -1.19
C MET A 47 4.00 3.25 -1.40
N SER A 48 4.26 4.08 -0.39
CA SER A 48 5.16 5.24 -0.51
C SER A 48 6.63 4.86 -0.69
N ILE A 49 7.12 3.84 0.02
CA ILE A 49 8.54 3.43 -0.07
C ILE A 49 8.85 2.90 -1.48
N PRO A 50 8.10 1.94 -2.05
CA PRO A 50 8.37 1.46 -3.40
C PRO A 50 8.20 2.54 -4.47
N LEU A 51 7.21 3.43 -4.33
CA LEU A 51 7.04 4.56 -5.26
C LEU A 51 8.23 5.52 -5.22
N TYR A 52 8.76 5.82 -4.03
CA TYR A 52 9.95 6.65 -3.88
C TYR A 52 11.19 6.00 -4.52
N LEU A 53 11.38 4.69 -4.31
CA LEU A 53 12.49 3.95 -4.94
C LEU A 53 12.33 3.88 -6.46
N LEU A 54 11.09 3.72 -6.96
CA LEU A 54 10.78 3.72 -8.38
C LEU A 54 11.07 5.10 -9.00
N TRP A 55 10.70 6.19 -8.34
CA TRP A 55 11.05 7.55 -8.75
C TRP A 55 12.56 7.74 -8.81
N LYS A 56 13.29 7.38 -7.75
CA LYS A 56 14.75 7.57 -7.71
C LYS A 56 15.50 6.81 -8.80
N ARG A 57 14.90 5.73 -9.32
CA ARG A 57 15.47 4.88 -10.37
C ARG A 57 15.08 5.32 -11.79
N MET A 58 14.05 6.14 -11.94
CA MET A 58 13.68 6.77 -13.23
C MET A 58 14.64 7.92 -13.54
#